data_AF-A0A944D6P3-F1
#
_entry.id   AF-A0A944D6P3-F1
#
_cell.length_a   1.000
_cell.length_b   1.000
_cell.length_c   1.000
_cell.angle_alpha   90.00
_cell.angle_beta   90.00
_cell.angle_gamma   90.00
#
_symmetry.space_group_name_H-M   'P 1'
#
loop_
_entity.id
_entity.type
_entity.pdbx_description
1 polymer ?
#
loop_
_entity_poly.entity_id
_entity_poly.type
_entity_poly.pdbx_seq_one_letter_code
_entity_poly.pdbx_strand_id
1 'polypeptide(L)' 'VCYRFWKNGRQVDPLREKLPEAEPLPKSLLKSYLVAIAPKKEQIDQIKFSNESLLAIATK' A
#
# COMPACT_ATOMS: atom_id res chain seq x y z
N VAL A 1 5.45 17.63 5.04
CA VAL A 1 5.55 16.37 5.83
C VAL A 1 7.01 15.91 5.82
N CYS A 2 7.60 15.59 6.97
CA CYS A 2 8.99 15.14 7.07
C CYS A 2 9.02 13.60 7.03
N TYR A 3 9.47 13.01 5.92
CA TYR A 3 9.64 11.56 5.83
C TYR A 3 10.98 11.14 6.45
N ARG A 4 10.98 9.97 7.11
CA ARG A 4 12.15 9.37 7.76
C ARG A 4 12.17 7.90 7.40
N PHE A 5 13.27 7.42 6.82
CA PHE A 5 13.45 6.00 6.53
C PHE A 5 14.21 5.34 7.67
N TRP A 6 13.70 4.19 8.13
CA TRP A 6 14.31 3.41 9.19
C TRP A 6 14.61 2.00 8.70
N LYS A 7 15.80 1.49 9.01
CA LYS A 7 16.21 0.12 8.73
C LYS A 7 16.97 -0.39 9.94
N ASN A 8 16.53 -1.53 10.50
CA ASN A 8 17.16 -2.16 11.67
C ASN A 8 17.34 -1.18 12.85
N GLY A 9 16.35 -0.32 13.11
CA GLY A 9 16.39 0.63 14.23
C GLY A 9 17.31 1.85 14.04
N ARG A 10 17.74 2.15 12.82
CA ARG A 10 18.51 3.36 12.49
C ARG A 10 17.86 4.14 11.36
N GLN A 11 17.95 5.47 11.42
CA GLN A 11 17.53 6.34 10.34
C GLN A 11 18.54 6.26 9.19
N VAL A 12 18.06 6.01 7.97
CA VAL A 12 18.87 5.85 6.75
C VAL A 12 18.45 6.83 5.66
N ASP A 13 19.37 7.13 4.74
CA ASP A 13 19.11 7.93 3.54
C ASP A 13 18.47 7.03 2.46
N PRO A 14 17.20 7.28 2.06
CA PRO A 14 16.50 6.42 1.12
C PRO A 14 17.16 6.33 -0.26
N LEU A 15 17.87 7.40 -0.69
CA LEU A 15 18.47 7.47 -2.03
C LEU A 15 19.82 6.73 -2.11
N ARG A 16 20.42 6.44 -0.95
CA ARG A 16 21.71 5.75 -0.84
C ARG A 16 21.57 4.26 -0.53
N GLU A 17 20.39 3.86 -0.07
CA GLU A 17 20.06 2.45 0.15
C GLU A 17 19.67 1.78 -1.17
N LYS A 18 20.33 0.68 -1.52
CA LYS A 18 19.88 -0.20 -2.61
C LYS A 18 18.66 -0.98 -2.13
N LEU A 19 17.48 -0.50 -2.49
CA LEU A 19 16.24 -1.24 -2.30
C LEU A 19 16.12 -2.27 -3.44
N PRO A 20 15.81 -3.53 -3.13
CA PRO A 20 15.50 -4.49 -4.19
C PRO A 20 14.26 -3.98 -4.93
N GLU A 21 14.32 -4.00 -6.26
CA GLU A 21 13.11 -3.82 -7.06
C GLU A 21 12.15 -4.98 -6.76
N ALA A 22 10.86 -4.67 -6.68
CA ALA A 22 9.87 -5.72 -6.57
C ALA A 22 9.92 -6.57 -7.85
N GLU A 23 10.06 -7.88 -7.69
CA GLU A 23 9.97 -8.78 -8.83
C GLU A 23 8.55 -8.70 -9.42
N PRO A 24 8.41 -8.44 -10.73
CA PRO A 24 7.11 -8.36 -11.35
C PRO A 24 6.44 -9.73 -11.34
N LEU A 25 5.12 -9.75 -11.12
CA LEU A 25 4.35 -10.99 -11.19
C LEU A 25 4.49 -11.60 -12.61
N PRO A 26 4.82 -12.90 -12.74
CA PRO A 26 4.88 -13.56 -14.03
C PRO A 26 3.58 -13.40 -14.83
N LYS A 27 3.69 -13.13 -16.13
CA LYS A 27 2.52 -12.92 -17.01
C LYS A 27 1.55 -14.10 -17.01
N SER A 28 2.05 -15.32 -16.81
CA SER A 28 1.24 -16.54 -16.68
C SER A 28 0.33 -16.52 -15.45
N LEU A 29 0.79 -15.95 -14.34
CA LEU A 29 0.06 -15.88 -13.07
C LEU A 29 -0.85 -14.65 -12.97
N LEU A 30 -0.61 -13.63 -13.79
CA LEU A 30 -1.38 -12.39 -13.75
C LEU A 30 -2.88 -12.64 -13.98
N LYS A 31 -3.23 -13.48 -14.96
CA LYS A 31 -4.64 -13.76 -15.27
C LYS A 31 -5.37 -14.42 -14.11
N SER A 32 -4.77 -15.43 -13.48
CA SER A 32 -5.35 -16.12 -12.32
C SER A 32 -5.42 -15.20 -11.10
N TYR A 33 -4.40 -14.37 -10.87
CA TYR A 33 -4.39 -13.39 -9.80
C TYR A 33 -5.53 -12.38 -9.95
N LEU A 34 -5.72 -11.83 -11.15
CA LEU A 34 -6.77 -10.84 -11.41
C LEU A 34 -8.18 -11.41 -11.18
N VAL A 35 -8.41 -12.68 -11.53
CA VAL A 35 -9.68 -13.36 -11.23
C VAL A 35 -9.84 -13.56 -9.72
N ALA A 36 -8.78 -13.95 -9.01
CA ALA A 36 -8.83 -14.20 -7.57
C ALA A 36 -9.03 -12.93 -6.73
N ILE A 37 -8.44 -11.80 -7.14
CA ILE A 37 -8.53 -10.53 -6.39
C ILE A 37 -9.84 -9.78 -6.62
N ALA A 38 -10.51 -9.99 -7.76
CA ALA A 38 -11.74 -9.29 -8.13
C ALA A 38 -12.83 -9.28 -7.02
N PRO A 39 -13.26 -10.44 -6.46
CA PRO A 39 -14.30 -10.44 -5.42
C PRO A 39 -13.83 -9.78 -4.12
N LYS A 40 -12.55 -9.90 -3.78
CA LYS A 40 -11.98 -9.29 -2.58
C LYS A 40 -11.95 -7.77 -2.70
N LYS A 41 -11.62 -7.28 -3.89
CA LYS A 41 -11.64 -5.85 -4.20
C LYS A 41 -13.07 -5.29 -4.11
N GLU A 42 -14.04 -5.99 -4.68
CA GLU A 42 -15.45 -5.59 -4.58
C GLU A 42 -15.93 -5.49 -3.12
N GLN A 43 -15.55 -6.46 -2.27
CA GLN A 43 -15.85 -6.40 -0.83
C GLN A 43 -15.26 -5.15 -0.16
N ILE A 44 -14.03 -4.77 -0.51
CA ILE A 44 -13.35 -3.60 0.06
C ILE A 44 -13.98 -2.30 -0.46
N ASP A 45 -14.27 -2.23 -1.75
CA ASP A 45 -14.85 -1.06 -2.40
C ASP A 45 -16.26 -0.74 -1.87
N GLN A 46 -16.99 -1.76 -1.38
CA GLN A 46 -18.30 -1.61 -0.74
C GLN A 46 -18.23 -1.13 0.72
N ILE A 47 -17.04 -1.02 1.32
CA ILE A 47 -16.90 -0.52 2.69
C ILE A 47 -17.24 0.97 2.70
N LYS A 48 -18.42 1.30 3.24
CA LYS A 48 -18.86 2.68 3.43
C LYS A 48 -18.11 3.30 4.60
N PHE A 49 -17.32 4.32 4.32
CA PHE A 49 -16.74 5.17 5.36
C PHE A 49 -17.77 6.21 5.80
N SER A 50 -18.08 6.26 7.10
CA SER A 50 -18.88 7.33 7.69
C SER A 50 -18.08 8.64 7.65
N ASN A 51 -18.72 9.75 7.28
CA ASN A 51 -18.07 11.06 7.18
C ASN A 51 -17.43 11.53 8.51
N GLU A 52 -17.90 11.02 9.64
CA GLU A 52 -17.32 11.18 10.99
C GLU A 52 -15.81 10.90 11.02
N SER A 53 -15.33 9.87 10.30
CA SER A 53 -13.91 9.51 10.26
C SER A 53 -13.05 10.45 9.42
N LEU A 54 -13.62 11.16 8.43
CA LEU A 54 -12.90 12.15 7.63
C LEU A 54 -12.78 13.49 8.36
N LEU A 55 -13.84 13.90 9.07
CA LEU A 55 -13.84 15.09 9.91
C LEU A 55 -12.84 14.98 11.07
N ALA A 56 -12.68 13.78 11.66
CA ALA A 56 -11.69 13.52 12.71
C ALA A 56 -10.22 13.60 12.22
N ILE A 57 -9.97 13.42 10.92
CA ILE A 57 -8.63 13.54 10.31
C ILE A 57 -8.37 14.99 9.88
N ALA A 58 -9.38 15.71 9.41
CA ALA A 58 -9.27 17.08 8.92
C ALA A 58 -9.20 18.14 10.03
N THR A 59 -9.47 17.78 11.29
CA THR A 59 -9.47 18.69 12.45
C THR A 59 -8.20 18.60 13.30
N LYS A 60 -7.16 17.89 12.84
CA LYS A 60 -5.90 17.73 13.56
C LYS A 60 -4.70 18.32 12.82
#